data_AF-A0A7U9RBG4-F1
#
_entry.id   AF-A0A7U9RBG4-F1
#
_cell.length_a   1.000
_cell.length_b   1.000
_cell.length_c   1.000
_cell.angle_alpha   90.00
_cell.angle_beta   90.00
_cell.angle_gamma   90.00
#
_symmetry.space_group_name_H-M   'P 1'
#
loop_
_entity.id
_entity.type
_entity.pdbx_description
1 polymer ?
#
loop_
_entity_poly.entity_id
_entity_poly.type
_entity_poly.pdbx_seq_one_letter_code
_entity_poly.pdbx_strand_id
1 'polypeptide(L)'
;MAECTEAGTIGNDFAAGELTTLVDPIGFISKVENTQKSTGGTEVESDQNMAERIYLAPSSYSTAGPDDAYEYWVKDSNPFIGDVKITSPTPGLVDIRFVMTDGTVPDDTTIAAVTAAVNQRGKRPLTDQVQVKRPEIEEYEIDVTYYINTSDSNAATAIQAQAETAVEDYKLWQASKVGRDINPDELIARLNDAGAKRAEVRAPAFRVIGETAKAQCTGVNIIYGGLEND
;
A
#
# COMPACT_ATOMS: atom_id res chain seq x y z
N MET A 1 -1.81 8.95 27.01
CA MET A 1 -1.75 8.13 25.80
C MET A 1 -2.41 6.81 26.17
N ALA A 2 -3.34 6.32 25.37
CA ALA A 2 -3.92 4.98 25.58
C ALA A 2 -3.05 3.97 24.82
N GLU A 3 -2.78 2.82 25.44
CA GLU A 3 -1.97 1.75 24.87
C GLU A 3 -2.74 0.44 25.01
N CYS A 4 -2.75 -0.38 23.96
CA CYS A 4 -3.37 -1.70 24.01
C CYS A 4 -2.44 -2.67 24.75
N THR A 5 -2.98 -3.47 25.66
CA THR A 5 -2.21 -4.48 26.39
C THR A 5 -2.00 -5.78 25.61
N GLU A 6 -2.72 -5.93 24.50
CA GLU A 6 -2.62 -7.09 23.61
C GLU A 6 -1.94 -6.67 22.29
N ALA A 7 -1.08 -7.55 21.79
CA ALA A 7 -0.47 -7.37 20.48
C ALA A 7 -1.48 -7.62 19.36
N GLY A 8 -1.22 -7.06 18.18
CA GLY A 8 -2.08 -7.21 17.01
C GLY A 8 -2.96 -6.01 16.74
N THR A 9 -3.95 -6.20 15.87
CA THR A 9 -4.87 -5.14 15.41
C THR A 9 -6.12 -5.02 16.26
N ILE A 10 -6.27 -5.81 17.32
CA ILE A 10 -7.48 -5.83 18.17
C ILE A 10 -7.80 -4.48 18.81
N GLY A 11 -6.77 -3.66 19.06
CA GLY A 11 -6.89 -2.31 19.62
C GLY A 11 -7.19 -1.22 18.60
N ASN A 12 -7.31 -1.55 17.30
CA ASN A 12 -7.56 -0.57 16.23
C ASN A 12 -9.06 -0.31 16.02
N ASP A 13 -9.35 0.75 15.28
CA ASP A 13 -10.68 1.11 14.76
C ASP A 13 -11.75 1.53 15.79
N PHE A 14 -11.38 1.73 17.06
CA PHE A 14 -12.28 2.38 18.02
C PHE A 14 -12.48 3.84 17.64
N ALA A 15 -13.73 4.24 17.40
CA ALA A 15 -14.06 5.59 16.97
C ALA A 15 -13.72 6.63 18.05
N ALA A 16 -13.56 7.90 17.63
CA ALA A 16 -13.36 8.99 18.57
C ALA A 16 -14.53 9.04 19.57
N GLY A 17 -14.23 9.04 20.86
CA GLY A 17 -15.24 9.02 21.92
C GLY A 17 -15.57 7.63 22.47
N GLU A 18 -15.09 6.52 21.88
CA GLU A 18 -15.42 5.16 22.34
C GLU A 18 -14.59 4.72 23.56
N LEU A 19 -13.34 5.20 23.68
CA LEU A 19 -12.46 4.84 24.78
C LEU A 19 -12.68 5.77 25.99
N THR A 20 -13.71 5.50 26.79
CA THR A 20 -14.14 6.40 27.88
C THR A 20 -13.70 5.99 29.28
N THR A 21 -13.12 4.80 29.45
CA THR A 21 -12.81 4.23 30.77
C THR A 21 -11.33 4.39 31.09
N LEU A 22 -11.02 5.01 32.23
CA LEU A 22 -9.67 5.03 32.79
C LEU A 22 -9.40 3.71 33.52
N VAL A 23 -8.45 2.93 33.01
CA VAL A 23 -7.98 1.70 33.68
C VAL A 23 -7.17 2.06 34.94
N ASP A 24 -6.33 3.10 34.86
CA ASP A 24 -5.57 3.64 35.98
C ASP A 24 -6.17 5.00 36.42
N PRO A 25 -6.91 5.06 37.54
CA PRO A 25 -7.58 6.29 37.97
C PRO A 25 -6.58 7.36 38.40
N ILE A 26 -6.72 8.56 37.84
CA ILE A 26 -6.01 9.76 38.27
C ILE A 26 -7.01 10.70 38.94
N GLY A 27 -6.67 11.22 40.12
CA GLY A 27 -7.54 12.13 40.86
C GLY A 27 -7.90 13.38 40.04
N PHE A 28 -9.10 13.93 40.31
CA PHE A 28 -9.61 15.16 39.69
C PHE A 28 -9.89 15.11 38.18
N ILE A 29 -9.96 13.92 37.57
CA ILE A 29 -10.40 13.74 36.18
C ILE A 29 -11.91 13.41 36.16
N SER A 30 -12.70 14.21 35.46
CA SER A 30 -14.16 14.01 35.32
C SER A 30 -14.57 13.24 34.06
N LYS A 31 -13.74 13.25 33.01
CA LYS A 31 -13.98 12.56 31.74
C LYS A 31 -12.65 12.27 31.04
N VAL A 32 -12.54 11.10 30.41
CA VAL A 32 -11.53 10.79 29.41
C VAL A 32 -12.24 10.33 28.15
N GLU A 33 -11.67 10.63 26.99
CA GLU A 33 -12.04 9.99 25.73
C GLU A 33 -10.87 10.06 24.73
N ASN A 34 -10.79 9.12 23.80
CA ASN A 34 -9.93 9.25 22.64
C ASN A 34 -10.50 10.30 21.68
N THR A 35 -9.65 11.20 21.19
CA THR A 35 -10.06 12.27 20.28
C THR A 35 -10.04 11.87 18.80
N GLN A 36 -9.43 10.72 18.49
CA GLN A 36 -9.25 10.19 17.14
C GLN A 36 -9.51 8.68 17.15
N LYS A 37 -9.76 8.12 15.96
CA LYS A 37 -9.87 6.68 15.79
C LYS A 37 -8.59 6.00 16.29
N SER A 38 -8.70 4.90 17.05
CA SER A 38 -7.51 4.17 17.49
C SER A 38 -6.83 3.48 16.31
N THR A 39 -5.50 3.53 16.28
CA THR A 39 -4.66 3.01 15.21
C THR A 39 -3.30 2.59 15.77
N GLY A 40 -2.49 1.91 14.96
CA GLY A 40 -1.08 1.63 15.26
C GLY A 40 -0.81 0.27 15.89
N GLY A 41 -1.85 -0.50 16.26
CA GLY A 41 -1.70 -1.92 16.51
C GLY A 41 -1.36 -2.65 15.22
N THR A 42 -0.36 -3.53 15.25
CA THR A 42 0.08 -4.27 14.07
C THR A 42 0.18 -5.76 14.33
N GLU A 43 -0.20 -6.55 13.32
CA GLU A 43 0.08 -7.99 13.29
C GLU A 43 1.57 -8.25 13.06
N VAL A 44 1.94 -9.53 13.10
CA VAL A 44 3.29 -9.98 12.75
C VAL A 44 3.64 -9.51 11.33
N GLU A 45 4.85 -8.96 11.16
CA GLU A 45 5.41 -8.54 9.88
C GLU A 45 5.43 -9.72 8.88
N SER A 46 5.17 -9.45 7.60
CA SER A 46 5.22 -10.48 6.56
C SER A 46 6.66 -10.92 6.26
N ASP A 47 6.83 -12.16 5.76
CA ASP A 47 8.16 -12.67 5.38
C ASP A 47 8.85 -11.78 4.33
N GLN A 48 8.07 -11.22 3.39
CA GLN A 48 8.59 -10.31 2.36
C GLN A 48 9.11 -9.01 2.98
N ASN A 49 8.32 -8.37 3.85
CA ASN A 49 8.72 -7.12 4.50
C ASN A 49 9.97 -7.36 5.39
N MET A 50 9.99 -8.48 6.12
CA MET A 50 11.14 -8.87 6.92
C MET A 50 12.40 -9.08 6.06
N ALA A 51 12.28 -9.77 4.93
CA ALA A 51 13.40 -10.00 4.02
C ALA A 51 13.95 -8.69 3.43
N GLU A 52 13.06 -7.79 3.00
CA GLU A 52 13.45 -6.47 2.49
C GLU A 52 14.13 -5.62 3.56
N ARG A 53 13.59 -5.60 4.78
CA ARG A 53 14.18 -4.84 5.89
C ARG A 53 15.57 -5.36 6.27
N ILE A 54 15.77 -6.68 6.26
CA ILE A 54 17.09 -7.29 6.46
C ILE A 54 18.06 -6.89 5.36
N TYR A 55 17.61 -6.89 4.10
CA TYR A 55 18.41 -6.47 2.95
C TYR A 55 18.84 -4.99 3.06
N LEU A 56 17.93 -4.12 3.53
CA LEU A 56 18.18 -2.68 3.69
C LEU A 56 18.96 -2.32 4.96
N ALA A 57 19.03 -3.20 5.96
CA ALA A 57 19.65 -2.93 7.25
C ALA A 57 21.10 -2.40 7.16
N PRO A 58 21.99 -2.88 6.27
CA PRO A 58 23.33 -2.33 6.12
C PRO A 58 23.34 -0.85 5.68
N SER A 59 22.34 -0.40 4.92
CA SER A 59 22.22 0.99 4.46
C SER A 59 21.97 1.95 5.62
N SER A 60 21.39 1.47 6.73
CA SER A 60 21.17 2.27 7.96
C SER A 60 22.45 2.80 8.61
N TYR A 61 23.60 2.18 8.33
CA TYR A 61 24.90 2.63 8.85
C TYR A 61 25.47 3.84 8.10
N SER A 62 24.90 4.16 6.93
CA SER A 62 25.35 5.30 6.14
C SER A 62 24.91 6.61 6.78
N THR A 63 25.88 7.44 7.14
CA THR A 63 25.65 8.79 7.68
C THR A 63 25.42 9.84 6.59
N ALA A 64 25.54 9.46 5.33
CA ALA A 64 25.41 10.35 4.17
C ALA A 64 23.96 10.51 3.69
N GLY A 65 23.00 9.78 4.28
CA GLY A 65 21.58 9.85 3.92
C GLY A 65 21.25 9.36 2.50
N PRO A 66 21.72 8.17 2.06
CA PRO A 66 21.27 7.60 0.79
C PRO A 66 19.77 7.26 0.85
N ASP A 67 19.16 7.13 -0.33
CA ASP A 67 17.78 6.69 -0.52
C ASP A 67 17.45 5.40 0.25
N ASP A 68 18.28 4.36 0.11
CA ASP A 68 18.08 3.07 0.80
C ASP A 68 18.09 3.19 2.33
N ALA A 69 18.82 4.16 2.89
CA ALA A 69 18.83 4.38 4.35
C ALA A 69 17.49 4.96 4.81
N TYR A 70 16.93 5.90 4.04
CA TYR A 70 15.61 6.44 4.33
C TYR A 70 14.51 5.39 4.13
N GLU A 71 14.61 4.56 3.10
CA GLU A 71 13.71 3.42 2.91
C GLU A 71 13.72 2.49 4.13
N TYR A 72 14.92 2.12 4.60
CA TYR A 72 15.07 1.33 5.82
C TYR A 72 14.36 1.97 7.02
N TRP A 73 14.65 3.24 7.30
CA TRP A 73 14.08 3.91 8.48
C TRP A 73 12.57 4.05 8.45
N VAL A 74 12.00 4.14 7.24
CA VAL A 74 10.54 4.13 7.04
C VAL A 74 9.99 2.74 7.33
N LYS A 75 10.51 1.69 6.68
CA LYS A 75 10.04 0.30 6.87
C LYS A 75 10.24 -0.21 8.29
N ASP A 76 11.33 0.17 8.95
CA ASP A 76 11.60 -0.14 10.36
C ASP A 76 10.59 0.51 11.32
N SER A 77 9.98 1.64 10.93
CA SER A 77 9.04 2.35 11.80
C SER A 77 7.64 1.74 11.84
N ASN A 78 7.24 1.00 10.80
CA ASN A 78 5.93 0.35 10.73
C ASN A 78 5.96 -0.86 9.77
N PRO A 79 5.69 -2.09 10.28
CA PRO A 79 5.76 -3.32 9.48
C PRO A 79 4.68 -3.45 8.40
N PHE A 80 3.64 -2.61 8.41
CA PHE A 80 2.60 -2.56 7.38
C PHE A 80 2.89 -1.57 6.25
N ILE A 81 4.08 -0.97 6.20
CA ILE A 81 4.49 -0.21 5.03
C ILE A 81 4.96 -1.19 3.96
N GLY A 82 4.34 -1.13 2.78
CA GLY A 82 4.66 -2.02 1.67
C GLY A 82 5.77 -1.47 0.79
N ASP A 83 5.54 -0.29 0.22
CA ASP A 83 6.45 0.33 -0.74
C ASP A 83 6.71 1.79 -0.37
N VAL A 84 7.97 2.21 -0.53
CA VAL A 84 8.45 3.55 -0.17
C VAL A 84 9.21 4.10 -1.36
N LYS A 85 8.93 5.36 -1.68
CA LYS A 85 9.61 6.12 -2.72
C LYS A 85 10.26 7.34 -2.12
N ILE A 86 11.57 7.45 -2.31
CA ILE A 86 12.39 8.55 -1.85
C ILE A 86 12.84 9.34 -3.06
N THR A 87 12.62 10.65 -3.05
CA THR A 87 13.08 11.56 -4.10
C THR A 87 13.71 12.81 -3.48
N SER A 88 14.51 13.53 -4.26
CA SER A 88 15.10 14.81 -3.85
C SER A 88 14.84 15.88 -4.91
N PRO A 89 13.63 16.49 -4.92
CA PRO A 89 13.26 17.45 -5.96
C PRO A 89 14.10 18.74 -5.90
N THR A 90 14.66 19.06 -4.74
CA THR A 90 15.63 20.16 -4.59
C THR A 90 16.74 19.74 -3.61
N PRO A 91 17.98 20.26 -3.75
CA PRO A 91 19.08 19.88 -2.87
C PRO A 91 18.75 20.07 -1.39
N GLY A 92 19.02 19.03 -0.59
CA GLY A 92 18.76 19.03 0.85
C GLY A 92 17.30 18.79 1.23
N LEU A 93 16.38 18.61 0.28
CA LEU A 93 15.01 18.16 0.55
C LEU A 93 14.90 16.67 0.25
N VAL A 94 14.48 15.89 1.25
CA VAL A 94 14.18 14.46 1.13
C VAL A 94 12.65 14.31 1.15
N ASP A 95 12.06 13.96 0.02
CA ASP A 95 10.62 13.70 -0.12
C ASP A 95 10.34 12.20 -0.07
N ILE A 96 9.59 11.80 0.95
CA ILE A 96 9.22 10.40 1.19
C ILE A 96 7.72 10.24 0.93
N ARG A 97 7.38 9.34 0.01
CA ARG A 97 6.02 8.86 -0.28
C ARG A 97 5.96 7.37 -0.03
N PHE A 98 4.87 6.87 0.52
CA PHE A 98 4.73 5.44 0.78
C PHE A 98 3.28 4.99 0.72
N VAL A 99 3.09 3.69 0.54
CA VAL A 99 1.80 2.99 0.61
C VAL A 99 1.87 1.85 1.61
N MET A 100 0.71 1.49 2.14
CA MET A 100 0.59 0.36 3.06
C MET A 100 0.66 -0.96 2.28
N THR A 101 0.90 -2.08 2.96
CA THR A 101 1.02 -3.42 2.34
C THR A 101 -0.23 -3.84 1.56
N ASP A 102 -1.40 -3.35 1.96
CA ASP A 102 -2.68 -3.56 1.29
C ASP A 102 -2.93 -2.57 0.11
N GLY A 103 -1.95 -1.73 -0.23
CA GLY A 103 -2.06 -0.72 -1.30
C GLY A 103 -2.83 0.54 -0.88
N THR A 104 -3.27 0.67 0.37
CA THR A 104 -3.98 1.85 0.86
C THR A 104 -3.05 3.05 1.06
N VAL A 105 -3.63 4.26 1.05
CA VAL A 105 -2.88 5.49 1.40
C VAL A 105 -2.77 5.57 2.92
N PRO A 106 -1.57 5.86 3.47
CA PRO A 106 -1.39 5.99 4.91
C PRO A 106 -2.23 7.13 5.49
N ASP A 107 -2.80 6.96 6.68
CA ASP A 107 -3.53 8.02 7.38
C ASP A 107 -2.62 9.08 8.03
N ASP A 108 -3.20 10.16 8.55
CA ASP A 108 -2.42 11.28 9.12
C ASP A 108 -1.63 10.85 10.36
N THR A 109 -2.18 9.92 11.15
CA THR A 109 -1.52 9.37 12.34
C THR A 109 -0.27 8.59 11.93
N THR A 110 -0.38 7.74 10.91
CA THR A 110 0.72 6.95 10.35
C THR A 110 1.80 7.86 9.76
N ILE A 111 1.40 8.89 9.00
CA ILE A 111 2.34 9.87 8.45
C ILE A 111 3.08 10.60 9.57
N ALA A 112 2.39 11.03 10.62
CA ALA A 112 3.02 11.71 11.76
C ALA A 112 4.02 10.79 12.49
N ALA A 113 3.65 9.53 12.71
CA ALA A 113 4.52 8.53 13.34
C ALA A 113 5.79 8.28 12.52
N VAL A 114 5.66 8.03 11.21
CA VAL A 114 6.80 7.85 10.30
C VAL A 114 7.65 9.12 10.24
N THR A 115 7.03 10.29 10.13
CA THR A 115 7.74 11.59 10.11
C THR A 115 8.60 11.77 11.36
N ALA A 116 8.07 11.45 12.54
CA ALA A 116 8.80 11.52 13.79
C ALA A 116 9.94 10.49 13.84
N ALA A 117 9.70 9.29 13.33
CA ALA A 117 10.69 8.21 13.31
C ALA A 117 11.90 8.53 12.41
N VAL A 118 11.69 9.13 11.24
CA VAL A 118 12.78 9.43 10.27
C VAL A 118 13.49 10.75 10.56
N ASN A 119 12.86 11.70 11.26
CA ASN A 119 13.46 13.00 11.58
C ASN A 119 14.41 13.00 12.78
N GLN A 120 14.62 11.86 13.42
CA GLN A 120 15.51 11.73 14.58
C GLN A 120 16.96 12.09 14.22
N ARG A 121 17.64 12.82 15.12
CA ARG A 121 19.01 13.33 14.89
C ARG A 121 20.06 12.25 14.60
N GLY A 122 19.83 11.01 15.06
CA GLY A 122 20.72 9.88 14.78
C GLY A 122 20.52 9.23 13.42
N LYS A 123 19.49 9.60 12.66
CA LYS A 123 19.10 8.95 11.40
C LYS A 123 19.34 9.80 10.16
N ARG A 124 19.13 11.12 10.26
CA ARG A 124 19.29 12.04 9.12
C ARG A 124 20.58 12.87 9.19
N PRO A 125 21.23 13.15 8.04
CA PRO A 125 22.25 14.17 7.94
C PRO A 125 21.74 15.56 8.39
N LEU A 126 22.67 16.43 8.78
CA LEU A 126 22.34 17.78 9.28
C LEU A 126 21.66 18.67 8.23
N THR A 127 22.00 18.47 6.96
CA THR A 127 21.51 19.27 5.82
C THR A 127 20.12 18.88 5.36
N ASP A 128 19.66 17.70 5.75
CA ASP A 128 18.50 17.07 5.11
C ASP A 128 17.22 17.53 5.78
N GLN A 129 16.34 18.12 5.00
CA GLN A 129 14.98 18.49 5.35
C GLN A 129 14.07 17.35 4.90
N VAL A 130 13.65 16.51 5.84
CA VAL A 130 12.85 15.33 5.53
C VAL A 130 11.37 15.68 5.63
N GLN A 131 10.63 15.46 4.54
CA GLN A 131 9.18 15.54 4.51
C GLN A 131 8.59 14.18 4.15
N VAL A 132 7.50 13.83 4.82
CA VAL A 132 6.74 12.61 4.56
C VAL A 132 5.33 13.03 4.17
N LYS A 133 4.86 12.57 3.00
CA LYS A 133 3.56 12.97 2.45
C LYS A 133 2.86 11.78 1.82
N ARG A 134 1.53 11.90 1.66
CA ARG A 134 0.72 10.95 0.89
C ARG A 134 1.18 10.95 -0.56
N PRO A 135 1.24 9.80 -1.26
CA PRO A 135 1.36 9.82 -2.71
C PRO A 135 0.17 10.55 -3.33
N GLU A 136 0.40 11.21 -4.45
CA GLU A 136 -0.69 11.75 -5.28
C GLU A 136 -1.52 10.61 -5.84
N ILE A 137 -2.83 10.80 -6.01
CA ILE A 137 -3.72 9.75 -6.49
C ILE A 137 -4.02 9.98 -7.96
N GLU A 138 -3.62 9.01 -8.79
CA GLU A 138 -3.91 8.95 -10.22
C GLU A 138 -4.98 7.87 -10.45
N GLU A 139 -6.21 8.31 -10.66
CA GLU A 139 -7.36 7.41 -10.79
C GLU A 139 -7.40 6.70 -12.14
N TYR A 140 -7.82 5.43 -12.13
CA TYR A 140 -8.06 4.65 -13.34
C TYR A 140 -9.22 3.68 -13.16
N GLU A 141 -9.73 3.19 -14.28
CA GLU A 141 -10.79 2.19 -14.33
C GLU A 141 -10.31 0.93 -15.06
N ILE A 142 -10.94 -0.19 -14.73
CA ILE A 142 -10.76 -1.46 -15.42
C ILE A 142 -12.04 -1.74 -16.19
N ASP A 143 -11.93 -1.83 -17.51
CA ASP A 143 -13.02 -2.23 -18.40
C ASP A 143 -12.48 -3.27 -19.39
N VAL A 144 -12.86 -4.52 -19.17
CA VAL A 144 -12.34 -5.66 -19.92
C VAL A 144 -13.44 -6.62 -20.32
N THR A 145 -13.35 -7.12 -21.55
CA THR A 145 -14.12 -8.28 -22.01
C THR A 145 -13.17 -9.43 -22.32
N TYR A 146 -13.39 -10.60 -21.74
CA TYR A 146 -12.54 -11.77 -21.98
C TYR A 146 -13.34 -12.95 -22.53
N TYR A 147 -12.63 -13.85 -23.22
CA TYR A 147 -13.18 -14.99 -23.93
C TYR A 147 -12.44 -16.26 -23.52
N ILE A 148 -13.14 -17.39 -23.56
CA ILE A 148 -12.62 -18.70 -23.18
C ILE A 148 -12.61 -19.62 -24.41
N ASN A 149 -11.62 -20.51 -24.52
CA ASN A 149 -11.61 -21.50 -25.60
C ASN A 149 -12.80 -22.47 -25.49
N THR A 150 -13.30 -22.92 -26.64
CA THR A 150 -14.40 -23.89 -26.70
C THR A 150 -13.97 -25.24 -26.14
N SER A 151 -12.71 -25.63 -26.31
CA SER A 151 -12.13 -26.83 -25.69
C SER A 151 -12.18 -26.80 -24.15
N ASP A 152 -12.14 -25.61 -23.55
CA ASP A 152 -12.17 -25.37 -22.11
C ASP A 152 -13.60 -25.14 -21.57
N SER A 153 -14.65 -25.38 -22.36
CA SER A 153 -16.04 -25.09 -21.98
C SER A 153 -16.48 -25.76 -20.68
N ASN A 154 -15.94 -26.93 -20.37
CA ASN A 154 -16.23 -27.67 -19.14
C ASN A 154 -15.65 -27.01 -17.89
N ALA A 155 -14.60 -26.18 -18.04
CA ALA A 155 -13.95 -25.42 -16.98
C ALA A 155 -14.40 -23.95 -16.96
N ALA A 156 -15.34 -23.53 -17.83
CA ALA A 156 -15.67 -22.13 -18.02
C ALA A 156 -16.06 -21.40 -16.72
N THR A 157 -16.86 -22.01 -15.83
CA THR A 157 -17.21 -21.40 -14.53
C THR A 157 -16.00 -21.20 -13.62
N ALA A 158 -15.05 -22.14 -13.63
CA ALA A 158 -13.83 -22.02 -12.84
C ALA A 158 -12.91 -20.94 -13.41
N ILE A 159 -12.78 -20.85 -14.73
CA ILE A 159 -12.01 -19.80 -15.42
C ILE A 159 -12.63 -18.42 -15.16
N GLN A 160 -13.97 -18.30 -15.14
CA GLN A 160 -14.63 -17.04 -14.80
C GLN A 160 -14.28 -16.57 -13.38
N ALA A 161 -14.33 -17.46 -12.40
CA ALA A 161 -13.93 -17.14 -11.03
C ALA A 161 -12.43 -16.78 -10.93
N GLN A 162 -11.56 -17.47 -11.68
CA GLN A 162 -10.13 -17.14 -11.72
C GLN A 162 -9.87 -15.79 -12.41
N ALA A 163 -10.65 -15.44 -13.43
CA ALA A 163 -10.55 -14.14 -14.08
C ALA A 163 -10.94 -12.99 -13.13
N GLU A 164 -11.98 -13.17 -12.31
CA GLU A 164 -12.34 -12.20 -11.26
C GLU A 164 -11.19 -12.02 -10.24
N THR A 165 -10.63 -13.13 -9.75
CA THR A 165 -9.46 -13.09 -8.85
C THR A 165 -8.26 -12.40 -9.51
N ALA A 166 -7.98 -12.70 -10.78
CA ALA A 166 -6.88 -12.08 -11.52
C ALA A 166 -7.01 -10.56 -11.63
N VAL A 167 -8.24 -10.04 -11.77
CA VAL A 167 -8.49 -8.59 -11.76
C VAL A 167 -8.29 -7.99 -10.37
N GLU A 168 -8.76 -8.65 -9.30
CA GLU A 168 -8.50 -8.20 -7.93
C GLU A 168 -7.01 -8.20 -7.60
N ASP A 169 -6.28 -9.24 -8.01
CA ASP A 169 -4.83 -9.31 -7.84
C ASP A 169 -4.11 -8.22 -8.64
N TYR A 170 -4.58 -7.92 -9.85
CA TYR A 170 -4.05 -6.80 -10.64
C TYR A 170 -4.30 -5.45 -9.94
N LYS A 171 -5.49 -5.23 -9.38
CA LYS A 171 -5.81 -4.00 -8.63
C LYS A 171 -4.87 -3.81 -7.45
N LEU A 172 -4.69 -4.87 -6.65
CA LEU A 172 -3.77 -4.85 -5.53
C LEU A 172 -2.36 -4.58 -6.01
N TRP A 173 -1.85 -5.36 -6.97
CA TRP A 173 -0.53 -5.17 -7.54
C TRP A 173 -0.32 -3.73 -8.03
N GLN A 174 -1.25 -3.17 -8.80
CA GLN A 174 -1.13 -1.82 -9.34
C GLN A 174 -1.11 -0.75 -8.23
N ALA A 175 -1.85 -0.96 -7.14
CA ALA A 175 -1.93 -0.04 -5.99
C ALA A 175 -0.78 -0.19 -4.99
N SER A 176 -0.09 -1.34 -4.97
CA SER A 176 0.97 -1.66 -3.99
C SER A 176 2.29 -0.92 -4.21
N LYS A 177 2.44 -0.11 -5.26
CA LYS A 177 3.69 0.64 -5.53
C LYS A 177 3.47 2.11 -5.87
N VAL A 178 4.37 2.95 -5.39
CA VAL A 178 4.43 4.38 -5.75
C VAL A 178 5.27 4.54 -7.02
N GLY A 179 4.79 5.36 -7.96
CA GLY A 179 5.45 5.63 -9.24
C GLY A 179 5.35 4.48 -10.25
N ARG A 180 4.51 3.47 -10.01
CA ARG A 180 4.26 2.38 -10.95
C ARG A 180 3.30 2.82 -12.05
N ASP A 181 3.79 2.87 -13.28
CA ASP A 181 2.97 3.12 -14.46
C ASP A 181 1.78 2.16 -14.54
N ILE A 182 0.69 2.64 -15.11
CA ILE A 182 -0.50 1.82 -15.34
C ILE A 182 -0.26 1.01 -16.59
N ASN A 183 -0.24 -0.32 -16.46
CA ASN A 183 0.13 -1.21 -17.55
C ASN A 183 -0.97 -2.25 -17.85
N PRO A 184 -1.69 -2.12 -18.98
CA PRO A 184 -2.68 -3.13 -19.39
C PRO A 184 -2.08 -4.49 -19.73
N ASP A 185 -0.79 -4.57 -20.10
CA ASP A 185 -0.18 -5.83 -20.49
C ASP A 185 -0.10 -6.81 -19.32
N GLU A 186 0.11 -6.30 -18.10
CA GLU A 186 0.08 -7.11 -16.87
C GLU A 186 -1.33 -7.66 -16.60
N LEU A 187 -2.38 -6.86 -16.84
CA LEU A 187 -3.76 -7.31 -16.71
C LEU A 187 -4.07 -8.43 -17.71
N ILE A 188 -3.64 -8.27 -18.97
CA ILE A 188 -3.82 -9.27 -20.01
C ILE A 188 -3.06 -10.55 -19.64
N ALA A 189 -1.82 -10.45 -19.18
CA ALA A 189 -1.03 -11.61 -18.76
C ALA A 189 -1.74 -12.41 -17.65
N ARG A 190 -2.23 -11.74 -16.62
CA ARG A 190 -2.95 -12.39 -15.51
C ARG A 190 -4.27 -13.04 -15.96
N LEU A 191 -5.00 -12.40 -16.86
CA LEU A 191 -6.22 -12.99 -17.42
C LEU A 191 -5.91 -14.23 -18.27
N ASN A 192 -4.82 -14.22 -19.03
CA ASN A 192 -4.38 -15.38 -19.79
C ASN A 192 -3.94 -16.52 -18.87
N ASP A 193 -3.21 -16.21 -17.79
CA ASP A 193 -2.80 -17.20 -16.78
C ASP A 193 -4.02 -17.81 -16.05
N ALA A 194 -5.10 -17.04 -15.91
CA ALA A 194 -6.39 -17.50 -15.37
C ALA A 194 -7.18 -18.40 -16.36
N GLY A 195 -6.68 -18.59 -17.59
CA GLY A 195 -7.30 -19.42 -18.62
C GLY A 195 -8.14 -18.67 -19.65
N ALA A 196 -8.08 -17.33 -19.70
CA ALA A 196 -8.67 -16.60 -20.81
C ALA A 196 -7.84 -16.85 -22.09
N LYS A 197 -8.54 -17.06 -23.21
CA LYS A 197 -7.92 -17.13 -24.53
C LYS A 197 -7.48 -15.76 -25.00
N ARG A 198 -8.37 -14.78 -24.84
CA ARG A 198 -8.22 -13.41 -25.31
C ARG A 198 -8.91 -12.47 -24.35
N ALA A 199 -8.24 -11.37 -24.02
CA ALA A 199 -8.81 -10.24 -23.31
C ALA A 199 -8.80 -9.00 -24.21
N GLU A 200 -9.92 -8.30 -24.26
CA GLU A 200 -10.07 -7.00 -24.90
C GLU A 200 -10.18 -5.95 -23.80
N VAL A 201 -9.08 -5.25 -23.56
CA VAL A 201 -8.96 -4.22 -22.53
C VAL A 201 -9.28 -2.87 -23.16
N ARG A 202 -10.42 -2.29 -22.77
CA ARG A 202 -10.82 -0.91 -23.12
C ARG A 202 -10.23 0.09 -22.13
N ALA A 203 -10.10 -0.32 -20.87
CA ALA A 203 -9.39 0.41 -19.82
C ALA A 203 -8.74 -0.58 -18.84
N PRO A 204 -7.56 -0.26 -18.28
CA PRO A 204 -6.81 0.97 -18.49
C PRO A 204 -6.01 0.95 -19.80
N ALA A 205 -5.75 2.14 -20.38
CA ALA A 205 -4.69 2.29 -21.37
C ALA A 205 -3.34 2.48 -20.66
N PHE A 206 -2.22 2.18 -21.34
CA PHE A 206 -0.91 2.47 -20.78
C PHE A 206 -0.79 3.96 -20.45
N ARG A 207 -0.44 4.27 -19.20
CA ARG A 207 -0.26 5.65 -18.72
C ARG A 207 0.92 5.71 -17.79
N VAL A 208 1.89 6.55 -18.15
CA VAL A 208 2.97 6.95 -17.26
C VAL A 208 2.38 7.83 -16.15
N ILE A 209 2.64 7.49 -14.90
CA ILE A 209 2.19 8.29 -13.76
C ILE A 209 3.37 9.06 -13.14
N GLY A 210 3.06 10.08 -12.33
CA GLY A 210 4.10 10.82 -11.61
C GLY A 210 4.92 9.91 -10.69
N GLU A 211 6.22 10.19 -10.56
CA GLU A 211 7.13 9.40 -9.71
C GLU A 211 6.68 9.34 -8.24
N THR A 212 5.98 10.37 -7.76
CA THR A 212 5.42 10.49 -6.40
C THR A 212 3.94 10.16 -6.32
N ALA A 213 3.32 9.68 -7.42
CA ALA A 213 1.92 9.32 -7.49
C ALA A 213 1.73 7.82 -7.32
N LYS A 214 0.54 7.39 -6.92
CA LYS A 214 0.09 6.00 -6.98
C LYS A 214 -1.15 5.90 -7.86
N ALA A 215 -1.29 4.77 -8.54
CA ALA A 215 -2.51 4.48 -9.27
C ALA A 215 -3.60 3.95 -8.32
N GLN A 216 -4.84 4.43 -8.47
CA GLN A 216 -5.99 3.98 -7.69
C GLN A 216 -7.14 3.58 -8.60
N CYS A 217 -7.61 2.34 -8.46
CA CYS A 217 -8.77 1.85 -9.19
C CYS A 217 -10.06 2.46 -8.61
N THR A 218 -10.89 3.09 -9.44
CA THR A 218 -12.17 3.68 -9.05
C THR A 218 -13.38 2.87 -9.51
N GLY A 219 -13.22 2.09 -10.58
CA GLY A 219 -14.30 1.27 -11.15
C GLY A 219 -13.77 0.01 -11.83
N VAL A 220 -14.56 -1.06 -11.75
CA VAL A 220 -14.24 -2.36 -12.34
C VAL A 220 -15.46 -2.86 -13.11
N ASN A 221 -15.26 -3.12 -14.40
CA ASN A 221 -16.23 -3.73 -15.28
C ASN A 221 -15.58 -4.91 -15.99
N ILE A 222 -16.00 -6.12 -15.63
CA ILE A 222 -15.49 -7.37 -16.19
C ILE A 222 -16.63 -8.08 -16.88
N ILE A 223 -16.48 -8.36 -18.17
CA ILE A 223 -17.51 -9.00 -18.99
C ILE A 223 -16.98 -10.30 -19.57
N TYR A 224 -17.69 -11.39 -19.32
CA TYR A 224 -17.46 -12.64 -20.06
C TYR A 224 -18.10 -12.54 -21.45
N GLY A 225 -17.28 -12.55 -22.49
CA GLY A 225 -17.66 -12.42 -23.89
C GLY A 225 -18.15 -13.71 -24.55
N GLY A 226 -18.04 -14.85 -23.86
CA GLY A 226 -18.45 -16.17 -24.36
C GLY A 226 -17.29 -17.08 -24.75
N LEU A 227 -17.65 -18.18 -25.42
CA LEU A 227 -16.70 -19.15 -25.94
C LEU A 227 -16.25 -18.75 -27.35
N GLU A 228 -14.97 -18.93 -27.64
CA GLU A 228 -14.39 -18.81 -28.98
C GLU A 228 -13.73 -20.14 -29.39
N ASN A 229 -13.61 -20.37 -30.69
CA ASN A 229 -12.87 -21.53 -31.20
C ASN A 229 -11.39 -21.43 -30.84
N ASP A 230 -10.74 -22.57 -30.65
CA ASP A 230 -9.29 -22.69 -30.45
C ASP A 230 -8.46 -22.07 -31.59
#